data_AF-A0A2T3IL50-F1
#
_entry.id   AF-A0A2T3IL50-F1
#
_cell.length_a   1.000
_cell.length_b   1.000
_cell.length_c   1.000
_cell.angle_alpha   90.00
_cell.angle_beta   90.00
_cell.angle_gamma   90.00
#
_symmetry.space_group_name_H-M   'P 1'
#
loop_
_entity.id
_entity.type
_entity.pdbx_description
1 polymer ?
#
loop_
_entity_poly.entity_id
_entity_poly.type
_entity_poly.pdbx_seq_one_letter_code
_entity_poly.pdbx_strand_id
1 'polypeptide(L)'
;MIKNKASLHALSFRRAGRSFWLNLFILASALLVLPFSANAALFGGKFKAEVETEQVAIKLHNDTLAGGYQLIDTNGLKTLIEQNTNVMIVDAMPFKDSYKKEHIPSAKQFEFPIPDMPKWDPALTDQQTVEEFTQLLGEDKAKTLVFYCGFVKCGRSHNAAAWAVKLGYTNVYRYPGGIFAWKGAGFKTSSL
;
A
#
# COMPACT_ATOMS: atom_id res chain seq x y z
N MET A 1 43.12 67.28 -11.22
CA MET A 1 43.04 65.85 -11.52
C MET A 1 43.84 65.06 -10.47
N ILE A 2 43.13 64.16 -9.77
CA ILE A 2 43.57 62.91 -9.12
C ILE A 2 44.69 62.99 -8.04
N LYS A 3 44.25 62.91 -6.77
CA LYS A 3 45.04 62.41 -5.63
C LYS A 3 45.11 60.88 -5.72
N ASN A 4 46.27 60.27 -5.47
CA ASN A 4 46.31 58.93 -4.88
C ASN A 4 47.59 58.73 -4.06
N LYS A 5 47.43 58.46 -2.76
CA LYS A 5 48.51 58.22 -1.80
C LYS A 5 48.36 56.77 -1.34
N ALA A 6 49.29 55.90 -1.73
CA ALA A 6 49.33 54.51 -1.30
C ALA A 6 49.92 54.42 0.12
N SER A 7 49.29 53.62 0.98
CA SER A 7 49.87 53.12 2.24
C SER A 7 49.53 51.65 2.36
N LEU A 8 50.56 50.81 2.34
CA LEU A 8 50.49 49.35 2.55
C LEU A 8 50.50 49.07 4.06
N HIS A 9 49.41 48.51 4.58
CA HIS A 9 49.40 47.92 5.93
C HIS A 9 49.71 46.43 5.84
N ALA A 10 50.78 46.00 6.53
CA ALA A 10 51.15 44.59 6.70
C ALA A 10 50.13 43.87 7.61
N LEU A 11 49.55 42.76 7.14
CA LEU A 11 48.74 41.87 7.98
C LEU A 11 49.65 41.02 8.86
N SER A 12 49.49 41.14 10.18
CA SER A 12 50.08 40.21 11.14
C SER A 12 49.21 38.94 11.24
N PHE A 13 49.76 37.80 10.86
CA PHE A 13 49.12 36.51 11.08
C PHE A 13 49.35 36.07 12.52
N ARG A 14 48.31 36.13 13.36
CA ARG A 14 48.33 35.51 14.69
C ARG A 14 48.26 33.99 14.53
N ARG A 15 49.26 33.28 15.09
CA ARG A 15 49.30 31.81 15.16
C ARG A 15 48.13 31.32 16.02
N ALA A 16 47.21 30.55 15.44
CA ALA A 16 46.12 29.93 16.20
C ALA A 16 46.69 29.01 17.30
N GLY A 17 46.17 29.14 18.52
CA GLY A 17 46.66 28.42 19.69
C GLY A 17 46.48 26.90 19.56
N ARG A 18 47.39 26.13 20.17
CA ARG A 18 47.41 24.66 20.16
C ARG A 18 46.10 24.02 20.65
N SER A 19 45.33 24.73 21.47
CA SER A 19 43.99 24.32 21.93
C SER A 19 42.91 24.40 20.84
N PHE A 20 43.03 25.34 19.90
CA PHE A 20 42.09 25.48 18.79
C PHE A 20 42.15 24.25 17.87
N TRP A 21 43.36 23.80 17.53
CA TRP A 21 43.57 22.59 16.75
C TRP A 21 43.14 21.33 17.49
N LEU A 22 43.41 21.23 18.80
CA LEU A 22 42.96 20.09 19.61
C LEU A 22 41.42 19.99 19.67
N ASN A 23 40.73 21.12 19.87
CA ASN A 23 39.27 21.17 19.88
C ASN A 23 38.67 20.87 18.50
N LEU A 24 39.32 21.33 17.42
CA LEU A 24 38.90 21.02 16.05
C LEU A 24 39.07 19.53 15.72
N PHE A 25 40.14 18.89 16.22
CA PHE A 25 40.34 17.46 16.10
C PHE A 25 39.30 16.64 16.89
N ILE A 26 38.94 17.06 18.10
CA ILE A 26 37.90 16.39 18.92
C ILE A 26 36.52 16.52 18.25
N LEU A 27 36.16 17.69 17.71
CA LEU A 27 34.93 17.86 16.94
C LEU A 27 34.91 17.02 15.65
N ALA A 28 36.02 16.98 14.91
CA ALA A 28 36.13 16.18 13.69
C ALA A 28 36.02 14.67 13.95
N SER A 29 36.57 14.20 15.07
CA SER A 29 36.48 12.79 15.48
C SER A 29 35.09 12.42 16.02
N ALA A 30 34.40 13.32 16.73
CA ALA A 30 33.00 13.11 17.12
C ALA A 30 32.06 13.00 15.90
N LEU A 31 32.31 13.75 14.82
CA LEU A 31 31.55 13.69 13.56
C LEU A 31 31.79 12.40 12.75
N LEU A 32 32.95 11.74 12.92
CA LEU A 32 33.31 10.49 12.23
C LEU A 32 32.76 9.22 12.90
N VAL A 33 32.33 9.29 14.17
CA VAL A 33 31.78 8.13 14.91
C VAL A 33 30.24 8.02 14.77
N LEU A 34 29.56 9.11 14.43
CA LEU A 34 28.11 9.15 14.21
C LEU A 34 27.55 8.35 13.00
N PRO A 35 28.29 8.07 11.91
CA PRO A 35 27.75 7.25 10.82
C PRO A 35 27.69 5.75 11.15
N PHE A 36 28.42 5.26 12.16
CA PHE A 36 28.42 3.84 12.51
C PHE A 36 27.22 3.40 13.37
N SER A 37 26.68 4.29 14.22
CA SER A 37 25.50 3.98 15.04
C SER A 37 24.18 4.13 14.29
N ALA A 38 24.10 5.04 13.32
CA ALA A 38 22.93 5.20 12.45
C ALA A 38 22.66 3.93 11.63
N ASN A 39 23.72 3.23 11.21
CA ASN A 39 23.62 1.99 10.46
C ASN A 39 22.95 0.87 11.26
N ALA A 40 23.30 0.64 12.53
CA ALA A 40 22.72 -0.44 13.31
C ALA A 40 21.18 -0.30 13.51
N ALA A 41 20.70 0.94 13.71
CA ALA A 41 19.26 1.21 13.80
C ALA A 41 18.55 1.05 12.45
N LEU A 42 19.17 1.48 11.35
CA LEU A 42 18.68 1.29 9.97
C LEU A 42 18.64 -0.20 9.57
N PHE A 43 19.64 -1.00 9.95
CA PHE A 43 19.69 -2.43 9.67
C PHE A 43 18.73 -3.24 10.56
N GLY A 44 18.58 -2.88 11.84
CA GLY A 44 17.61 -3.51 12.75
C GLY A 44 16.15 -3.32 12.31
N GLY A 45 15.82 -2.18 11.71
CA GLY A 45 14.51 -1.93 11.10
C GLY A 45 14.24 -2.81 9.88
N LYS A 46 15.25 -3.05 9.04
CA LYS A 46 15.11 -3.88 7.83
C LYS A 46 14.79 -5.34 8.14
N PHE A 47 15.44 -5.95 9.13
CA PHE A 47 15.15 -7.34 9.51
C PHE A 47 13.73 -7.52 10.04
N LYS A 48 13.22 -6.57 10.85
CA LYS A 48 11.83 -6.60 11.33
C LYS A 48 10.83 -6.41 10.19
N ALA A 49 11.09 -5.45 9.30
CA ALA A 49 10.25 -5.23 8.13
C ALA A 49 10.22 -6.44 7.19
N GLU A 50 11.34 -7.17 7.07
CA GLU A 50 11.39 -8.41 6.29
C GLU A 50 10.49 -9.49 6.89
N VAL A 51 10.55 -9.72 8.22
CA VAL A 51 9.68 -10.69 8.90
C VAL A 51 8.20 -10.34 8.72
N GLU A 52 7.84 -9.05 8.82
CA GLU A 52 6.47 -8.62 8.56
C GLU A 52 6.05 -8.84 7.10
N THR A 53 6.95 -8.59 6.16
CA THR A 53 6.71 -8.81 4.72
C THR A 53 6.50 -10.29 4.42
N GLU A 54 7.35 -11.17 4.97
CA GLU A 54 7.22 -12.61 4.88
C GLU A 54 5.85 -13.08 5.42
N GLN A 55 5.46 -12.65 6.62
CA GLN A 55 4.17 -13.03 7.22
C GLN A 55 2.98 -12.60 6.36
N VAL A 56 3.03 -11.40 5.79
CA VAL A 56 1.99 -10.91 4.88
C VAL A 56 1.95 -11.74 3.60
N ALA A 57 3.10 -12.05 3.02
CA ALA A 57 3.20 -12.83 1.79
C ALA A 57 2.68 -14.26 2.00
N ILE A 58 3.08 -14.92 3.08
CA ILE A 58 2.62 -16.28 3.43
C ILE A 58 1.13 -16.28 3.70
N LYS A 59 0.59 -15.30 4.45
CA LYS A 59 -0.85 -15.21 4.67
C LYS A 59 -1.59 -15.02 3.35
N LEU A 60 -1.17 -14.07 2.50
CA LEU A 60 -1.78 -13.83 1.20
C LEU A 60 -1.78 -15.09 0.34
N HIS A 61 -0.65 -15.82 0.30
CA HIS A 61 -0.54 -17.07 -0.41
C HIS A 61 -1.54 -18.11 0.10
N ASN A 62 -1.60 -18.33 1.42
CA ASN A 62 -2.52 -19.29 2.03
C ASN A 62 -3.99 -18.91 1.81
N ASP A 63 -4.35 -17.64 1.97
CA ASP A 63 -5.69 -17.11 1.68
C ASP A 63 -6.06 -17.35 0.19
N THR A 64 -5.09 -17.23 -0.71
CA THR A 64 -5.30 -17.41 -2.16
C THR A 64 -5.57 -18.87 -2.48
N LEU A 65 -4.76 -19.78 -1.93
CA LEU A 65 -4.96 -21.22 -2.07
C LEU A 65 -6.29 -21.68 -1.47
N ALA A 66 -6.60 -21.24 -0.25
CA ALA A 66 -7.83 -21.62 0.45
C ALA A 66 -9.08 -21.08 -0.25
N GLY A 67 -9.02 -19.88 -0.81
CA GLY A 67 -10.15 -19.24 -1.50
C GLY A 67 -10.35 -19.67 -2.95
N GLY A 68 -9.38 -20.37 -3.56
CA GLY A 68 -9.49 -20.88 -4.93
C GLY A 68 -9.55 -19.80 -6.02
N TYR A 69 -9.06 -18.58 -5.74
CA TYR A 69 -9.04 -17.46 -6.68
C TYR A 69 -7.62 -17.11 -7.11
N GLN A 70 -7.50 -16.24 -8.11
CA GLN A 70 -6.22 -15.74 -8.63
C GLN A 70 -5.88 -14.36 -8.05
N LEU A 71 -4.63 -13.93 -8.17
CA LEU A 71 -4.21 -12.57 -7.81
C LEU A 71 -4.01 -11.71 -9.05
N ILE A 72 -4.37 -10.44 -8.94
CA ILE A 72 -4.05 -9.40 -9.92
C ILE A 72 -3.38 -8.24 -9.21
N ASP A 73 -2.38 -7.62 -9.83
CA ASP A 73 -1.69 -6.46 -9.27
C ASP A 73 -2.32 -5.14 -9.77
N THR A 74 -1.76 -4.02 -9.31
CA THR A 74 -2.27 -2.67 -9.61
C THR A 74 -2.28 -2.38 -11.11
N ASN A 75 -1.22 -2.76 -11.81
CA ASN A 75 -1.07 -2.53 -13.24
C ASN A 75 -1.99 -3.45 -14.04
N GLY A 76 -2.09 -4.73 -13.67
CA GLY A 76 -3.02 -5.68 -14.30
C GLY A 76 -4.46 -5.19 -14.22
N LEU A 77 -4.92 -4.75 -13.04
CA LEU A 77 -6.27 -4.19 -12.90
C LEU A 77 -6.44 -2.92 -13.74
N LYS A 78 -5.44 -2.03 -13.73
CA LYS A 78 -5.46 -0.82 -14.55
C LYS A 78 -5.60 -1.15 -16.04
N THR A 79 -4.86 -2.13 -16.53
CA THR A 79 -4.93 -2.60 -17.92
C THR A 79 -6.30 -3.17 -18.25
N LEU A 80 -6.91 -3.99 -17.37
CA LEU A 80 -8.26 -4.52 -17.58
C LEU A 80 -9.29 -3.40 -17.76
N ILE A 81 -9.20 -2.35 -16.93
CA ILE A 81 -10.08 -1.18 -17.02
C ILE A 81 -9.86 -0.41 -18.33
N GLU A 82 -8.61 -0.14 -18.72
CA GLU A 82 -8.28 0.62 -19.92
C GLU A 82 -8.63 -0.10 -21.22
N GLN A 83 -8.53 -1.42 -21.23
CA GLN A 83 -8.94 -2.25 -22.37
C GLN A 83 -10.46 -2.37 -22.49
N ASN A 84 -11.23 -1.70 -21.61
CA ASN A 84 -12.68 -1.78 -21.54
C ASN A 84 -13.18 -3.24 -21.54
N THR A 85 -12.42 -4.11 -20.85
CA THR A 85 -12.87 -5.48 -20.61
C THR A 85 -14.16 -5.40 -19.80
N ASN A 86 -15.12 -6.29 -20.04
CA ASN A 86 -16.36 -6.36 -19.26
C ASN A 86 -16.11 -6.92 -17.83
N VAL A 87 -15.08 -6.41 -17.15
CA VAL A 87 -14.67 -6.77 -15.81
C VAL A 87 -15.65 -6.18 -14.79
N MET A 88 -16.08 -7.00 -13.83
CA MET A 88 -16.78 -6.53 -12.64
C MET A 88 -15.77 -6.30 -11.52
N ILE A 89 -15.73 -5.07 -11.00
CA ILE A 89 -14.86 -4.72 -9.87
C ILE A 89 -15.74 -4.53 -8.64
N VAL A 90 -15.40 -5.18 -7.53
CA VAL A 90 -16.17 -5.11 -6.28
C VAL A 90 -15.27 -4.64 -5.13
N ASP A 91 -15.67 -3.54 -4.51
CA ASP A 91 -15.15 -3.06 -3.23
C ASP A 91 -15.84 -3.77 -2.07
N ALA A 92 -15.06 -4.53 -1.30
CA ALA A 92 -15.53 -5.30 -0.16
C ALA A 92 -15.65 -4.49 1.15
N MET A 93 -15.38 -3.18 1.13
CA MET A 93 -15.35 -2.31 2.31
C MET A 93 -16.72 -1.68 2.63
N PRO A 94 -16.91 -1.12 3.84
CA PRO A 94 -18.17 -0.48 4.23
C PRO A 94 -18.55 0.68 3.31
N PHE A 95 -19.84 0.78 2.98
CA PHE A 95 -20.35 1.78 2.04
C PHE A 95 -20.09 3.21 2.51
N LYS A 96 -20.58 3.55 3.72
CA LYS A 96 -20.54 4.93 4.25
C LYS A 96 -19.13 5.36 4.63
N ASP A 97 -18.39 4.47 5.30
CA ASP A 97 -17.11 4.82 5.91
C ASP A 97 -15.92 4.72 4.96
N SER A 98 -16.06 4.02 3.83
CA SER A 98 -15.01 3.85 2.83
C SER A 98 -15.48 4.19 1.42
N TYR A 99 -16.30 3.33 0.81
CA TYR A 99 -16.60 3.39 -0.63
C TYR A 99 -17.14 4.76 -1.08
N LYS A 100 -18.07 5.35 -0.32
CA LYS A 100 -18.65 6.65 -0.63
C LYS A 100 -17.59 7.76 -0.72
N LYS A 101 -16.59 7.72 0.16
CA LYS A 101 -15.51 8.73 0.20
C LYS A 101 -14.63 8.59 -1.03
N GLU A 102 -14.12 7.39 -1.26
CA GLU A 102 -13.27 7.08 -2.40
C GLU A 102 -13.34 5.58 -2.75
N HIS A 103 -13.39 5.27 -4.03
CA HIS A 103 -13.33 3.92 -4.58
C HIS A 103 -12.58 3.90 -5.92
N ILE A 104 -12.15 2.72 -6.38
CA ILE A 104 -11.64 2.53 -7.74
C ILE A 104 -12.78 2.84 -8.73
N PRO A 105 -12.54 3.61 -9.81
CA PRO A 105 -13.58 3.95 -10.78
C PRO A 105 -14.32 2.71 -11.28
N SER A 106 -15.62 2.85 -11.53
CA SER A 106 -16.57 1.80 -11.96
C SER A 106 -16.78 0.62 -11.00
N ALA A 107 -16.09 0.57 -9.86
CA ALA A 107 -16.34 -0.45 -8.85
C ALA A 107 -17.80 -0.43 -8.39
N LYS A 108 -18.31 -1.59 -8.00
CA LYS A 108 -19.53 -1.75 -7.20
C LYS A 108 -19.14 -2.00 -5.75
N GLN A 109 -20.06 -1.76 -4.83
CA GLN A 109 -19.82 -1.99 -3.40
C GLN A 109 -20.63 -3.20 -2.92
N PHE A 110 -20.01 -4.03 -2.10
CA PHE A 110 -20.69 -5.07 -1.32
C PHE A 110 -19.86 -5.39 -0.07
N GLU A 111 -20.38 -5.17 1.14
CA GLU A 111 -19.57 -5.31 2.35
C GLU A 111 -19.33 -6.78 2.73
N PHE A 112 -18.08 -7.12 3.04
CA PHE A 112 -17.70 -8.38 3.68
C PHE A 112 -16.93 -8.12 4.99
N PRO A 113 -17.00 -9.03 5.97
CA PRO A 113 -16.29 -8.87 7.24
C PRO A 113 -14.77 -9.04 7.10
N ILE A 114 -14.02 -8.56 8.11
CA ILE A 114 -12.57 -8.77 8.18
C ILE A 114 -12.22 -10.22 8.57
N PRO A 115 -12.85 -10.83 9.60
CA PRO A 115 -12.67 -12.26 9.88
C PRO A 115 -13.24 -13.14 8.77
N ASP A 116 -12.77 -14.38 8.70
CA ASP A 116 -13.26 -15.37 7.72
C ASP A 116 -14.76 -15.64 7.91
N MET A 117 -15.47 -15.77 6.78
CA MET A 117 -16.91 -16.02 6.77
C MET A 117 -17.24 -17.34 6.05
N PRO A 118 -16.99 -18.51 6.67
CA PRO A 118 -17.21 -19.82 6.04
C PRO A 118 -18.70 -20.13 5.79
N LYS A 119 -19.57 -19.54 6.62
CA LYS A 119 -21.04 -19.55 6.48
C LYS A 119 -21.51 -18.12 6.30
N TRP A 120 -22.48 -17.92 5.41
CA TRP A 120 -23.02 -16.59 5.17
C TRP A 120 -23.71 -16.09 6.43
N ASP A 121 -23.39 -14.87 6.86
CA ASP A 121 -24.03 -14.21 7.98
C ASP A 121 -24.38 -12.78 7.57
N PRO A 122 -25.67 -12.48 7.34
CA PRO A 122 -26.13 -11.14 6.97
C PRO A 122 -25.70 -10.06 7.98
N ALA A 123 -25.55 -10.40 9.26
CA ALA A 123 -25.12 -9.43 10.27
C ALA A 123 -23.68 -8.95 10.03
N LEU A 124 -22.88 -9.68 9.25
CA LEU A 124 -21.51 -9.36 8.90
C LEU A 124 -21.38 -8.71 7.50
N THR A 125 -22.47 -8.57 6.76
CA THR A 125 -22.52 -8.07 5.37
C THR A 125 -23.53 -6.94 5.17
N ASP A 126 -23.73 -6.10 6.20
CA ASP A 126 -24.72 -5.01 6.20
C ASP A 126 -26.15 -5.49 5.92
N GLN A 127 -26.53 -6.62 6.53
CA GLN A 127 -27.81 -7.33 6.34
C GLN A 127 -28.04 -7.88 4.93
N GLN A 128 -27.05 -7.81 4.04
CA GLN A 128 -27.21 -8.31 2.67
C GLN A 128 -27.15 -9.83 2.59
N THR A 129 -27.91 -10.41 1.66
CA THR A 129 -28.00 -11.86 1.45
C THR A 129 -27.02 -12.35 0.38
N VAL A 130 -26.83 -13.68 0.34
CA VAL A 130 -26.00 -14.31 -0.70
C VAL A 130 -26.64 -14.18 -2.09
N GLU A 131 -27.97 -14.08 -2.17
CA GLU A 131 -28.71 -13.83 -3.40
C GLU A 131 -28.44 -12.42 -3.93
N GLU A 132 -28.43 -11.40 -3.07
CA GLU A 132 -28.10 -10.02 -3.45
C GLU A 132 -26.65 -9.92 -3.94
N PHE A 133 -25.72 -10.64 -3.29
CA PHE A 133 -24.35 -10.74 -3.79
C PHE A 133 -24.30 -11.40 -5.17
N THR A 134 -25.01 -12.52 -5.34
CA THR A 134 -25.07 -13.23 -6.63
C THR A 134 -25.69 -12.36 -7.72
N GLN A 135 -26.74 -11.59 -7.39
CA GLN A 135 -27.38 -10.66 -8.31
C GLN A 135 -26.43 -9.53 -8.72
N LEU A 136 -25.63 -9.01 -7.79
CA LEU A 136 -24.61 -8.01 -8.10
C LEU A 136 -23.55 -8.54 -9.08
N LEU A 137 -23.09 -9.78 -8.87
CA LEU A 137 -22.08 -10.41 -9.73
C LEU A 137 -22.63 -10.77 -11.12
N GLY A 138 -23.93 -11.07 -11.20
CA GLY A 138 -24.64 -11.42 -12.44
C GLY A 138 -24.57 -12.90 -12.77
N GLU A 139 -25.36 -13.34 -13.76
CA GLU A 139 -25.56 -14.76 -14.06
C GLU A 139 -24.37 -15.42 -14.78
N ASP A 140 -23.56 -14.64 -15.51
CA ASP A 140 -22.41 -15.13 -16.26
C ASP A 140 -21.27 -15.56 -15.32
N LYS A 141 -21.15 -16.89 -15.13
CA LYS A 141 -20.11 -17.50 -14.29
C LYS A 141 -18.70 -17.39 -14.87
N ALA A 142 -18.57 -17.10 -16.16
CA ALA A 142 -17.29 -16.87 -16.83
C ALA A 142 -16.87 -15.39 -16.82
N LYS A 143 -17.71 -14.47 -16.30
CA LYS A 143 -17.35 -13.07 -16.19
C LYS A 143 -16.11 -12.89 -15.32
N THR A 144 -15.19 -12.04 -15.75
CA THR A 144 -14.02 -11.67 -14.93
C THR A 144 -14.48 -10.81 -13.75
N LEU A 145 -14.23 -11.31 -12.53
CA LEU A 145 -14.54 -10.63 -11.29
C LEU A 145 -13.23 -10.25 -10.58
N VAL A 146 -13.12 -8.99 -10.15
CA VAL A 146 -11.98 -8.50 -9.36
C VAL A 146 -12.48 -7.93 -8.04
N PHE A 147 -12.05 -8.52 -6.93
CA PHE A 147 -12.41 -8.10 -5.58
C PHE A 147 -11.25 -7.35 -4.93
N TYR A 148 -11.52 -6.22 -4.27
CA TYR A 148 -10.51 -5.47 -3.55
C TYR A 148 -11.02 -4.94 -2.22
N CYS A 149 -10.10 -4.51 -1.36
CA CYS A 149 -10.41 -3.77 -0.15
C CYS A 149 -9.33 -2.70 0.12
N GLY A 150 -9.00 -2.40 1.37
CA GLY A 150 -8.06 -1.33 1.68
C GLY A 150 -6.61 -1.62 1.23
N PHE A 151 -6.08 -2.77 1.63
CA PHE A 151 -4.66 -3.13 1.57
C PHE A 151 -4.45 -4.63 1.77
N VAL A 152 -3.20 -5.11 1.60
CA VAL A 152 -2.87 -6.55 1.52
C VAL A 152 -3.32 -7.36 2.74
N LYS A 153 -3.13 -6.83 3.96
CA LYS A 153 -3.53 -7.49 5.22
C LYS A 153 -5.05 -7.55 5.44
N CYS A 154 -5.87 -6.83 4.66
CA CYS A 154 -7.32 -6.80 4.85
C CYS A 154 -7.99 -8.06 4.29
N GLY A 155 -8.78 -8.74 5.13
CA GLY A 155 -9.47 -10.01 4.81
C GLY A 155 -10.79 -9.88 4.06
N ARG A 156 -11.36 -8.67 3.94
CA ARG A 156 -12.69 -8.48 3.33
C ARG A 156 -12.75 -8.97 1.88
N SER A 157 -11.73 -8.63 1.09
CA SER A 157 -11.64 -9.05 -0.32
C SER A 157 -11.32 -10.53 -0.49
N HIS A 158 -10.68 -11.16 0.50
CA HIS A 158 -10.53 -12.62 0.53
C HIS A 158 -11.89 -13.29 0.62
N ASN A 159 -12.72 -12.89 1.59
CA ASN A 159 -14.06 -13.43 1.77
C ASN A 159 -14.93 -13.26 0.53
N ALA A 160 -14.96 -12.06 -0.06
CA ALA A 160 -15.74 -11.79 -1.26
C ALA A 160 -15.35 -12.68 -2.45
N ALA A 161 -14.04 -12.81 -2.71
CA ALA A 161 -13.51 -13.65 -3.77
C ALA A 161 -13.80 -15.14 -3.52
N ALA A 162 -13.58 -15.63 -2.29
CA ALA A 162 -13.86 -17.02 -1.92
C ALA A 162 -15.35 -17.38 -2.06
N TRP A 163 -16.26 -16.46 -1.70
CA TRP A 163 -17.69 -16.65 -1.93
C TRP A 163 -18.05 -16.68 -3.40
N ALA A 164 -17.45 -15.84 -4.24
CA ALA A 164 -17.66 -15.92 -5.68
C ALA A 164 -17.21 -17.29 -6.25
N VAL A 165 -16.04 -17.79 -5.85
CA VAL A 165 -15.60 -19.14 -6.25
C VAL A 165 -16.60 -20.21 -5.78
N LYS A 166 -17.05 -20.15 -4.52
CA LYS A 166 -18.04 -21.07 -3.96
C LYS A 166 -19.40 -21.02 -4.69
N LEU A 167 -19.76 -19.86 -5.25
CA LEU A 167 -20.97 -19.65 -6.07
C LEU A 167 -20.78 -20.05 -7.55
N GLY A 168 -19.63 -20.64 -7.89
CA GLY A 168 -19.34 -21.23 -9.20
C GLY A 168 -18.76 -20.28 -10.24
N TYR A 169 -18.35 -19.06 -9.86
CA TYR A 169 -17.64 -18.18 -10.79
C TYR A 169 -16.22 -18.70 -11.05
N THR A 170 -15.78 -18.70 -12.31
CA THR A 170 -14.53 -19.35 -12.71
C THR A 170 -13.37 -18.38 -12.90
N ASN A 171 -13.67 -17.10 -13.19
CA ASN A 171 -12.67 -16.07 -13.47
C ASN A 171 -12.60 -15.05 -12.34
N VAL A 172 -12.21 -15.53 -11.16
CA VAL A 172 -12.19 -14.75 -9.90
C VAL A 172 -10.77 -14.31 -9.57
N TYR A 173 -10.60 -13.01 -9.37
CA TYR A 173 -9.35 -12.38 -8.95
C TYR A 173 -9.54 -11.58 -7.66
N ARG A 174 -8.52 -11.59 -6.81
CA ARG A 174 -8.34 -10.63 -5.72
C ARG A 174 -7.26 -9.64 -6.12
N TYR A 175 -7.53 -8.35 -5.97
CA TYR A 175 -6.52 -7.29 -6.02
C TYR A 175 -6.08 -6.95 -4.59
N PRO A 176 -4.98 -7.53 -4.08
CA PRO A 176 -4.62 -7.45 -2.67
C PRO A 176 -4.11 -6.06 -2.28
N GLY A 177 -3.49 -5.33 -3.20
CA GLY A 177 -2.99 -3.97 -2.93
C GLY A 177 -4.10 -2.98 -2.58
N GLY A 178 -5.33 -3.24 -3.05
CA GLY A 178 -6.50 -2.47 -2.67
C GLY A 178 -6.45 -1.01 -3.12
N ILE A 179 -7.33 -0.19 -2.55
CA ILE A 179 -7.37 1.24 -2.85
C ILE A 179 -6.09 1.95 -2.41
N PHE A 180 -5.36 1.44 -1.42
CA PHE A 180 -4.11 2.05 -0.96
C PHE A 180 -3.02 1.92 -2.03
N ALA A 181 -2.82 0.74 -2.61
CA ALA A 181 -1.88 0.58 -3.71
C ALA A 181 -2.35 1.30 -4.98
N TRP A 182 -3.66 1.38 -5.22
CA TRP A 182 -4.23 2.14 -6.35
C TRP A 182 -3.87 3.63 -6.27
N LYS A 183 -4.10 4.23 -5.10
CA LYS A 183 -3.71 5.62 -4.82
C LYS A 183 -2.20 5.81 -4.81
N GLY A 184 -1.46 4.84 -4.25
CA GLY A 184 0.00 4.84 -4.25
C GLY A 184 0.61 4.83 -5.66
N ALA A 185 -0.07 4.22 -6.63
CA ALA A 185 0.30 4.27 -8.04
C ALA A 185 -0.11 5.58 -8.75
N GLY A 186 -0.74 6.53 -8.04
CA GLY A 186 -1.19 7.81 -8.60
C GLY A 186 -2.42 7.71 -9.50
N PHE A 187 -3.16 6.59 -9.44
CA PHE A 187 -4.37 6.41 -10.24
C PHE A 187 -5.57 7.13 -9.62
N LYS A 188 -6.45 7.66 -10.49
CA LYS A 188 -7.64 8.41 -10.08
C LYS A 188 -8.64 7.50 -9.36
N THR A 189 -9.28 8.05 -8.33
CA THR A 189 -10.43 7.46 -7.61
C THR A 189 -11.73 8.12 -8.05
N SER A 190 -12.85 7.51 -7.69
CA SER A 190 -14.21 8.06 -7.78
C SER A 190 -14.81 8.18 -6.38
N SER A 191 -15.88 8.96 -6.23
CA SER A 191 -16.61 9.20 -4.98
C SER A 191 -18.11 9.33 -5.26
N LEU A 192 -18.95 9.24 -4.22
CA LEU A 192 -20.41 9.39 -4.30
C LEU A 192 -20.95 10.52 -3.42
#